data_AF-A0A1B9JQX7-F1
#
_entry.id   AF-A0A1B9JQX7-F1
#
_cell.length_a   1.000
_cell.length_b   1.000
_cell.length_c   1.000
_cell.angle_alpha   90.00
_cell.angle_beta   90.00
_cell.angle_gamma   90.00
#
_symmetry.space_group_name_H-M   'P 1'
#
loop_
_entity.id
_entity.type
_entity.pdbx_description
1 polymer ?
#
loop_
_entity_poly.entity_id
_entity_poly.type
_entity_poly.pdbx_seq_one_letter_code
_entity_poly.pdbx_strand_id
1 'polypeptide(L)' 'MMPSWPQLLILIAVIVLLFGTKKLRSLGSDLGASIKGFKKAMNEDDDKTTSTEQPNKVETVDSSNDEQTTKKE' A
#
# COMPACT_ATOMS: atom_id res chain seq x y z
N MET A 1 30.85 11.28 6.18
CA MET A 1 29.98 11.76 5.07
C MET A 1 28.66 11.04 5.21
N MET A 2 27.62 11.72 5.70
CA MET A 2 26.30 11.09 5.87
C MET A 2 25.61 10.99 4.50
N PRO A 3 25.07 9.82 4.14
CA PRO A 3 24.35 9.67 2.88
C PRO A 3 23.18 10.64 2.86
N SER A 4 23.08 11.38 1.77
CA SER A 4 22.05 12.39 1.60
C SER A 4 20.75 11.69 1.22
N TRP A 5 19.69 11.98 1.97
CA TRP A 5 18.31 11.54 1.71
C TRP A 5 17.89 11.51 0.21
N PRO A 6 18.26 12.49 -0.64
CA PRO A 6 17.92 12.45 -2.08
C PRO A 6 18.41 11.22 -2.85
N GLN A 7 19.54 10.62 -2.46
CA GLN A 7 20.08 9.44 -3.16
C GLN A 7 19.11 8.25 -3.08
N LEU A 8 18.41 8.10 -1.94
CA LEU A 8 17.45 7.02 -1.74
C LEU A 8 16.16 7.25 -2.53
N LEU A 9 15.72 8.51 -2.68
CA LEU A 9 14.56 8.85 -3.51
C LEU A 9 14.79 8.55 -4.99
N ILE A 10 15.98 8.85 -5.51
CA ILE A 10 16.33 8.53 -6.90
C ILE A 10 16.27 7.01 -7.16
N LEU A 11 16.75 6.21 -6.21
CA LEU A 11 16.74 4.75 -6.33
C LEU A 11 15.31 4.19 -6.31
N ILE A 12 14.48 4.66 -5.38
CA ILE A 12 13.07 4.25 -5.29
C ILE A 12 12.32 4.65 -6.58
N ALA A 13 12.58 5.84 -7.12
CA ALA A 13 11.95 6.29 -8.37
C ALA A 13 12.22 5.33 -9.53
N VAL A 14 13.47 4.84 -9.67
CA VAL A 14 13.83 3.86 -10.70
C VAL A 14 13.09 2.53 -10.48
N ILE A 15 13.04 2.03 -9.24
CA ILE A 15 12.31 0.79 -8.91
C ILE A 15 10.82 0.93 -9.23
N VAL A 16 10.21 2.05 -8.85
CA VAL A 16 8.79 2.33 -9.14
C VAL A 16 8.53 2.37 -10.64
N LEU A 17 9.46 2.92 -11.44
CA LEU A 17 9.33 2.99 -12.89
C LEU A 17 9.44 1.60 -13.56
N LEU A 18 10.33 0.74 -13.05
CA LEU A 18 10.52 -0.63 -13.58
C LEU A 18 9.35 -1.57 -13.25
N PHE A 19 8.89 -1.55 -12.01
CA PHE A 19 7.84 -2.44 -11.53
C PHE A 19 6.43 -1.86 -11.76
N GLY A 20 6.33 -0.55 -11.97
CA GLY A 20 5.07 0.19 -12.09
C GLY A 20 4.35 0.40 -10.76
N THR A 21 3.55 1.47 -10.67
CA THR A 21 2.82 1.83 -9.45
C THR A 21 1.71 0.84 -9.08
N LYS A 22 1.16 0.10 -10.06
CA LYS A 22 0.07 -0.86 -9.83
C LYS A 22 0.52 -2.07 -9.01
N LYS A 23 1.70 -2.64 -9.31
CA LYS A 23 2.28 -3.77 -8.56
C LYS A 23 2.81 -3.34 -7.19
N LEU A 24 3.44 -2.17 -7.11
CA LEU A 24 3.88 -1.61 -5.84
C LEU A 24 2.72 -1.25 -4.91
N ARG A 25 1.59 -0.79 -5.45
CA ARG A 25 0.39 -0.51 -4.63
C ARG A 25 -0.21 -1.78 -4.07
N SER A 26 -0.41 -2.83 -4.87
CA SER A 26 -0.99 -4.09 -4.35
C SER A 26 -0.12 -4.71 -3.25
N LEU A 27 1.20 -4.83 -3.51
CA LEU A 27 2.13 -5.37 -2.52
C LEU A 27 2.31 -4.45 -1.31
N GLY A 28 2.31 -3.14 -1.52
CA GLY A 28 2.41 -2.14 -0.46
C GLY A 28 1.16 -2.06 0.42
N SER A 29 -0.03 -2.33 -0.12
CA SER A 29 -1.27 -2.41 0.65
C SER A 29 -1.26 -3.61 1.60
N ASP A 30 -0.82 -4.78 1.12
CA ASP A 30 -0.76 -5.99 1.93
C ASP A 30 0.32 -5.88 3.03
N LEU A 31 1.54 -5.49 2.65
CA LEU A 31 2.64 -5.28 3.59
C LEU A 31 2.34 -4.10 4.55
N GLY A 32 1.66 -3.07 4.05
CA GLY A 32 1.23 -1.90 4.81
C GLY A 32 0.18 -2.24 5.86
N ALA A 33 -0.77 -3.14 5.56
CA ALA A 33 -1.74 -3.61 6.53
C ALA A 33 -1.08 -4.40 7.66
N SER A 34 -0.14 -5.30 7.33
CA SER A 34 0.61 -6.08 8.32
C SER A 34 1.49 -5.20 9.20
N ILE A 35 2.23 -4.25 8.62
CA ILE A 35 3.09 -3.34 9.39
C ILE A 35 2.27 -2.35 10.23
N LYS A 36 1.07 -1.96 9.78
CA LYS A 36 0.15 -1.10 10.54
C LYS A 36 -0.36 -1.80 11.80
N GLY A 37 -0.71 -3.09 11.69
CA GLY A 37 -1.08 -3.91 12.85
C GLY A 37 0.09 -4.08 13.82
N PHE A 38 1.29 -4.34 13.30
CA PHE A 38 2.51 -4.44 14.12
C PHE A 38 2.83 -3.13 14.85
N LYS A 39 2.77 -1.99 14.16
CA LYS A 39 2.97 -0.68 14.78
C LYS A 39 1.89 -0.41 15.83
N LYS A 40 0.63 -0.73 15.55
CA LYS A 40 -0.48 -0.52 16.50
C LYS A 40 -0.30 -1.35 17.77
N ALA A 41 0.06 -2.62 17.66
CA ALA A 41 0.35 -3.47 18.81
C ALA A 41 1.56 -2.96 19.61
N MET A 42 2.64 -2.57 18.93
CA MET A 42 3.82 -2.00 19.59
C MET A 42 3.51 -0.69 20.34
N ASN A 43 2.62 0.16 19.80
CA ASN A 43 2.21 1.39 20.48
C ASN A 43 1.13 1.14 21.55
N GLU A 44 0.28 0.10 21.42
CA GLU A 44 -0.69 -0.30 22.46
C GLU A 44 -0.02 -0.86 23.72
N ASP A 45 1.17 -1.44 23.61
CA ASP A 45 1.99 -1.88 24.74
C ASP A 45 2.66 -0.70 25.48
N ASP A 46 2.94 0.41 24.78
CA ASP A 46 3.50 1.65 25.36
C ASP A 46 2.41 2.61 25.91
N ASP A 47 1.24 2.69 25.26
CA ASP A 47 0.17 3.64 25.58
C ASP A 47 -1.14 2.93 26.00
N LYS A 48 -1.19 2.35 27.20
CA LYS A 48 -2.48 1.97 27.83
C LYS A 48 -3.31 3.17 28.30
N THR A 49 -3.44 4.25 27.52
CA THR A 49 -4.50 5.26 27.69
C THR A 49 -4.73 6.03 26.39
N THR A 50 -5.69 5.60 25.55
CA THR A 50 -6.62 6.44 24.73
C THR A 50 -6.93 5.82 23.35
N SER A 51 -8.24 5.61 23.15
CA SER A 51 -8.98 5.43 21.89
C SER A 51 -8.80 4.17 21.04
N THR A 52 -9.78 3.29 21.23
CA THR A 52 -10.45 2.51 20.18
C THR A 52 -10.92 3.41 19.02
N GLU A 53 -10.46 3.16 17.80
CA GLU A 53 -11.21 3.49 16.58
C GLU A 53 -11.13 2.33 15.56
N GLN A 54 -12.31 1.86 15.15
CA GLN A 54 -12.54 0.80 14.15
C GLN A 54 -12.58 1.40 12.70
N PRO A 55 -13.21 0.73 11.73
CA PRO A 55 -12.62 -0.11 10.69
C PRO A 55 -12.57 0.61 9.33
N ASN A 56 -11.82 0.11 8.33
CA ASN A 56 -12.10 0.53 6.97
C ASN A 56 -12.10 -0.65 5.98
N LYS A 57 -13.31 -0.91 5.50
CA LYS A 57 -13.70 -1.79 4.40
C LYS A 57 -12.86 -1.43 3.17
N VAL A 58 -12.04 -2.35 2.69
CA VAL A 58 -11.44 -2.24 1.37
C VAL A 58 -12.39 -2.92 0.40
N GLU A 59 -13.18 -2.11 -0.29
CA GLU A 59 -13.98 -2.52 -1.42
C GLU A 59 -13.03 -2.73 -2.61
N THR A 60 -12.90 -3.98 -3.05
CA THR A 60 -12.16 -4.37 -4.25
C THR A 60 -12.81 -3.71 -5.46
N VAL A 61 -12.22 -2.62 -5.95
CA VAL A 61 -12.48 -2.12 -7.30
C VAL A 61 -11.69 -3.02 -8.24
N ASP A 62 -12.37 -4.08 -8.68
CA ASP A 62 -12.01 -4.86 -9.85
C ASP A 62 -11.84 -3.92 -11.04
N SER A 63 -10.65 -3.92 -11.63
CA SER A 63 -10.39 -3.34 -12.94
C SER A 63 -9.95 -4.48 -13.84
N SER A 64 -10.89 -5.36 -14.14
CA SER A 64 -10.86 -6.28 -15.26
C SER A 64 -11.73 -5.68 -16.37
N ASN A 65 -11.17 -4.72 -17.12
CA ASN A 65 -11.78 -4.28 -18.37
C ASN A 65 -11.24 -5.22 -19.46
N ASP A 66 -11.88 -6.38 -19.60
CA ASP A 66 -11.68 -7.31 -20.70
C ASP A 66 -13.01 -7.54 -21.42
N GLU A 67 -12.99 -7.21 -22.72
CA GLU A 67 -13.92 -7.51 -23.80
C GLU A 67 -15.45 -7.40 -23.58
N GLN A 68 -16.03 -6.30 -24.09
CA GLN A 68 -17.38 -6.33 -24.67
C GLN A 68 -17.38 -5.66 -26.05
N THR A 69 -16.94 -6.41 -27.06
CA THR A 69 -17.33 -6.18 -28.46
C THR A 69 -17.66 -7.51 -29.11
N THR A 70 -18.94 -7.90 -29.13
CA THR A 70 -19.69 -8.26 -30.36
C THR A 70 -21.10 -8.79 -30.06
N LYS A 71 -22.07 -8.04 -30.61
CA LYS A 71 -23.28 -8.47 -31.33
C LYS A 71 -24.27 -9.44 -30.66
N LYS A 72 -25.44 -8.87 -30.32
CA LYS A 72 -26.74 -9.52 -30.42
C LYS A 72 -27.57 -8.78 -31.48
N GLU A 73 -27.55 -9.29 -32.71
CA GLU A 73 -28.66 -9.31 -33.66
C GLU A 73 -28.55 -10.61 -34.46
#